data_AF-A0A060BYK8-F1
#
_entry.id   AF-A0A060BYK8-F1
#
_cell.length_a   1.000
_cell.length_b   1.000
_cell.length_c   1.000
_cell.angle_alpha   90.00
_cell.angle_beta   90.00
_cell.angle_gamma   90.00
#
_symmetry.space_group_name_H-M   'P 1'
#
loop_
_entity.id
_entity.type
_entity.pdbx_description
1 polymer ?
#
loop_
_entity_poly.entity_id
_entity_poly.type
_entity_poly.pdbx_seq_one_letter_code
_entity_poly.pdbx_strand_id
1 'polypeptide(L)' 'HQLKVPEETTNTAAQKAETRPIKVGDYVKPTGKKYATGQTIPNWVKERSHKVSQIKGDRVLLGNPSGINSWVYLSEVSLV' A
#
# COMPACT_ATOMS: atom_id res chain seq x y z
N HIS A 1 -19.68 37.84 -2.20
CA HIS A 1 -19.02 36.92 -1.27
C HIS A 1 -19.37 35.49 -1.65
N GLN A 2 -18.54 34.80 -2.44
CA GLN A 2 -18.71 33.37 -2.72
C GLN A 2 -17.46 32.65 -2.21
N LEU A 3 -17.63 31.93 -1.09
CA LEU A 3 -16.64 31.06 -0.48
C LEU A 3 -16.62 29.70 -1.20
N LYS A 4 -15.45 29.26 -1.65
CA LYS A 4 -14.81 27.92 -1.42
C LYS A 4 -13.92 27.50 -2.59
N VAL A 5 -12.64 27.37 -2.31
CA VAL A 5 -11.70 26.37 -2.87
C VAL A 5 -10.73 26.01 -1.73
N PRO A 6 -10.01 24.89 -1.75
CA PRO A 6 -10.28 23.56 -2.34
C PRO A 6 -9.86 22.42 -1.37
N GLU A 7 -10.61 21.33 -1.19
CA GLU A 7 -10.05 20.21 -0.41
C GLU A 7 -10.53 18.84 -0.90
N GLU A 8 -9.56 18.11 -1.44
CA GLU A 8 -9.43 16.66 -1.54
C GLU A 8 -10.68 15.89 -1.96
N THR A 9 -10.73 15.57 -3.26
CA THR A 9 -11.59 14.54 -3.81
C THR A 9 -11.30 13.21 -3.12
N THR A 10 -12.10 12.95 -2.09
CA THR A 10 -12.43 11.67 -1.49
C THR A 10 -12.48 10.57 -2.54
N ASN A 11 -11.42 9.76 -2.63
CA ASN A 11 -11.49 8.50 -3.34
C ASN A 11 -11.98 7.41 -2.37
N THR A 12 -13.24 7.53 -1.99
CA THR A 12 -14.00 6.46 -1.34
C THR A 12 -14.33 5.41 -2.39
N ALA A 13 -13.37 4.56 -2.70
CA ALA A 13 -13.60 3.26 -3.31
C ALA A 13 -12.90 2.23 -2.43
N ALA A 14 -13.43 2.07 -1.22
CA ALA A 14 -13.21 0.87 -0.42
C ALA A 14 -13.79 -0.32 -1.21
N GLN A 15 -13.01 -0.83 -2.16
CA GLN A 15 -13.12 -2.20 -2.59
C GLN A 15 -12.77 -3.02 -1.35
N LYS A 16 -13.82 -3.40 -0.65
CA LYS A 16 -13.86 -4.44 0.37
C LYS A 16 -13.43 -5.76 -0.29
N ALA A 17 -12.17 -5.83 -0.71
CA ALA A 17 -11.53 -7.08 -1.04
C ALA A 17 -11.48 -7.85 0.28
N GLU A 18 -12.24 -8.93 0.32
CA GLU A 18 -12.39 -9.83 1.45
C GLU A 18 -11.05 -9.98 2.16
N THR A 19 -10.95 -9.32 3.31
CA THR A 19 -9.68 -8.99 3.95
C THR A 19 -9.18 -10.23 4.65
N ARG A 20 -8.64 -11.17 3.88
CA ARG A 20 -7.77 -12.20 4.43
C ARG A 20 -6.65 -11.46 5.14
N PRO A 21 -6.44 -11.68 6.45
CA PRO A 21 -5.41 -10.97 7.18
C PRO A 21 -4.06 -11.33 6.56
N ILE A 22 -3.44 -10.36 5.90
CA ILE A 22 -2.06 -10.47 5.45
C ILE A 22 -1.21 -10.66 6.71
N LYS A 23 -0.32 -11.65 6.70
CA LYS A 23 0.60 -11.92 7.82
C LYS A 23 2.05 -11.67 7.42
N VAL A 24 2.90 -11.47 8.44
CA VAL A 24 4.34 -11.44 8.23
C VAL A 24 4.78 -12.76 7.60
N GLY A 25 5.58 -12.66 6.55
CA GLY A 25 6.02 -13.80 5.76
C GLY A 25 5.24 -14.04 4.47
N ASP A 26 4.05 -13.45 4.32
CA ASP A 26 3.29 -13.52 3.08
C ASP A 26 3.93 -12.70 1.98
N TYR A 27 3.61 -13.06 0.73
CA TYR A 27 3.99 -12.29 -0.44
C TYR A 27 2.81 -11.42 -0.86
N VAL A 28 3.08 -10.13 -1.03
CA VAL A 28 2.08 -9.18 -1.49
C VAL A 28 2.63 -8.37 -2.66
N LYS A 29 1.73 -8.02 -3.56
CA LYS A 29 2.02 -7.19 -4.72
C LYS A 29 1.37 -5.83 -4.51
N PRO A 30 2.14 -4.74 -4.42
CA PRO A 30 1.56 -3.41 -4.33
C PRO A 30 0.84 -3.04 -5.61
N THR A 31 -0.43 -2.65 -5.49
CA THR A 31 -1.30 -2.18 -6.57
C THR A 31 -1.47 -0.65 -6.54
N GLY A 32 -1.14 -0.03 -5.40
CA GLY A 32 -1.12 1.42 -5.23
C GLY A 32 -0.11 2.15 -6.12
N LYS A 33 -0.33 3.46 -6.29
CA LYS A 33 0.59 4.35 -7.02
C LYS A 33 1.65 4.95 -6.11
N LYS A 34 1.35 5.11 -4.82
CA LYS A 34 2.22 5.73 -3.82
C LYS A 34 2.38 4.79 -2.63
N TYR A 35 3.53 4.87 -1.99
CA TYR A 35 3.79 4.27 -0.68
C TYR A 35 3.00 4.99 0.39
N ALA A 36 2.88 4.36 1.56
CA ALA A 36 2.28 4.97 2.73
C ALA A 36 3.08 6.18 3.25
N THR A 37 4.33 6.33 2.82
CA THR A 37 5.18 7.51 3.05
C THR A 37 4.94 8.65 2.05
N GLY A 38 4.11 8.44 1.02
CA GLY A 38 3.82 9.42 -0.03
C GLY A 38 4.74 9.37 -1.25
N GLN A 39 5.82 8.58 -1.21
CA GLN A 39 6.70 8.38 -2.38
C GLN A 39 6.01 7.54 -3.46
N THR A 40 6.28 7.83 -4.73
CA THR A 40 5.75 7.04 -5.86
C THR A 40 6.33 5.63 -5.89
N ILE A 41 5.48 4.62 -6.09
CA ILE A 41 5.91 3.23 -6.25
C ILE A 41 6.49 3.03 -7.66
N PRO A 42 7.77 2.64 -7.79
CA PRO A 42 8.38 2.39 -9.09
C PRO A 42 7.79 1.14 -9.75
N ASN A 43 7.85 1.07 -11.08
CA ASN A 43 7.21 0.00 -11.85
C ASN A 43 7.73 -1.40 -11.48
N TRP A 44 9.05 -1.54 -11.25
CA TRP A 44 9.64 -2.81 -10.84
C TRP A 44 9.07 -3.36 -9.52
N VAL A 45 8.57 -2.48 -8.64
CA VAL A 45 7.92 -2.85 -7.38
C VAL A 45 6.50 -3.33 -7.62
N LYS A 46 5.79 -2.71 -8.55
CA LYS A 46 4.44 -3.12 -8.97
C LYS A 46 4.44 -4.38 -9.81
N GLU A 47 5.54 -4.72 -10.46
CA GLU A 47 5.67 -5.93 -11.27
C GLU A 47 6.04 -7.16 -10.43
N ARG A 48 6.79 -6.96 -9.34
CA ARG A 48 7.24 -8.00 -8.42
C ARG A 48 6.35 -8.12 -7.19
N SER A 49 6.28 -9.33 -6.65
CA SER A 49 5.75 -9.56 -5.31
C SER A 49 6.85 -9.42 -4.27
N HIS A 50 6.50 -8.89 -3.10
CA HIS A 50 7.43 -8.63 -2.01
C HIS A 50 6.97 -9.34 -0.76
N LYS A 51 7.93 -9.87 -0.01
CA LYS A 51 7.65 -10.49 1.27
C LYS A 51 7.35 -9.42 2.32
N VAL A 52 6.25 -9.62 3.03
CA VAL A 52 5.87 -8.83 4.19
C VAL A 52 6.86 -9.13 5.32
N SER A 53 7.62 -8.12 5.68
CA SER A 53 8.62 -8.20 6.74
C SER A 53 8.02 -7.84 8.08
N GLN A 54 7.13 -6.84 8.10
CA GLN A 54 6.43 -6.38 9.31
C GLN A 54 5.05 -5.83 8.95
N ILE A 55 4.15 -5.84 9.92
CA ILE A 55 2.80 -5.24 9.81
C ILE A 55 2.61 -4.33 11.00
N LYS A 56 2.11 -3.11 10.75
CA LYS A 56 1.84 -2.11 11.79
C LYS A 56 0.53 -1.40 11.48
N GLY A 57 -0.50 -1.71 12.26
CA GLY A 57 -1.85 -1.16 12.05
C GLY A 57 -2.38 -1.54 10.68
N ASP A 58 -2.52 -0.54 9.81
CA ASP A 58 -3.04 -0.64 8.44
C ASP A 58 -1.93 -0.70 7.37
N ARG A 59 -0.65 -0.73 7.76
CA ARG A 59 0.51 -0.67 6.86
C ARG A 59 1.38 -1.93 6.98
N VAL A 60 2.05 -2.27 5.89
CA VAL A 60 3.00 -3.38 5.79
C VAL A 60 4.35 -2.92 5.29
N LEU A 61 5.41 -3.46 5.88
CA LEU A 61 6.78 -3.24 5.47
C LEU A 61 7.19 -4.32 4.47
N LEU A 62 7.58 -3.91 3.28
CA LEU A 62 7.98 -4.80 2.21
C LEU A 62 9.49 -4.82 2.03
N GLY A 63 10.07 -6.01 1.90
CA GLY A 63 11.47 -6.16 1.52
C GLY A 63 12.45 -5.54 2.50
N ASN A 64 12.34 -5.81 3.80
CA ASN A 64 13.39 -5.52 4.77
C ASN A 64 14.13 -6.83 5.09
N PRO A 65 15.48 -6.89 5.07
CA PRO A 65 16.46 -5.81 4.79
C PRO A 65 16.91 -5.68 3.32
N SER A 66 16.62 -6.64 2.44
CA SER A 66 17.20 -6.73 1.09
C SER A 66 16.26 -6.31 -0.06
N GLY A 67 15.16 -5.63 0.24
CA GLY A 67 14.19 -5.14 -0.75
C GLY A 67 13.96 -3.64 -0.61
N ILE A 68 12.72 -3.19 -0.72
CA ILE A 68 12.38 -1.76 -0.74
C ILE A 68 12.36 -1.09 0.62
N ASN A 69 12.33 -1.86 1.71
CA ASN A 69 12.14 -1.39 3.09
C ASN A 69 11.12 -0.24 3.19
N SER A 70 10.00 -0.42 2.48
CA SER A 70 9.01 0.64 2.30
C SER A 70 7.65 0.21 2.82
N TRP A 71 6.94 1.17 3.39
CA TRP A 71 5.60 0.97 3.94
C TRP A 71 4.56 1.13 2.85
N VAL A 72 3.68 0.14 2.71
CA VAL A 72 2.51 0.18 1.82
C VAL A 72 1.25 -0.06 2.66
N TYR A 73 0.13 0.53 2.28
CA TYR A 73 -1.14 0.23 2.93
C TYR A 73 -1.63 -1.17 2.57
N LEU A 74 -2.23 -1.85 3.55
CA LEU A 74 -2.92 -3.14 3.36
C LEU A 74 -4.04 -3.04 2.31
N SER A 75 -4.66 -1.86 2.18
CA SER A 75 -5.69 -1.58 1.17
C SER A 75 -5.15 -1.44 -0.26
N GLU A 76 -3.86 -1.15 -0.41
CA GLU A 76 -3.19 -0.92 -1.71
C GLU A 76 -2.20 -2.04 -2.07
N VAL A 77 -2.37 -3.21 -1.45
CA VAL A 77 -1.63 -4.43 -1.75
C VAL A 77 -2.59 -5.58 -1.99
N SER A 78 -2.17 -6.53 -2.82
CA SER A 78 -2.90 -7.77 -3.04
C SER A 78 -2.00 -8.95 -2.67
N LEU A 79 -2.55 -9.89 -1.89
CA LEU A 79 -1.88 -11.16 -1.61
C LEU A 79 -1.71 -11.93 -2.92
N VAL A 80 -0.52 -12.50 -3.14
CA VAL A 80 -0.21 -13.36 -4.29
C VAL A 80 0.04 -14.80 -3.89
#